data_AF-A0A349W9P1-F1
#
_entry.id   AF-A0A349W9P1-F1
#
_cell.length_a   1.000
_cell.length_b   1.000
_cell.length_c   1.000
_cell.angle_alpha   90.00
_cell.angle_beta   90.00
_cell.angle_gamma   90.00
#
_symmetry.space_group_name_H-M   'P 1'
#
loop_
_entity.id
_entity.type
_entity.pdbx_description
1 polymer ?
#
loop_
_entity_poly.entity_id
_entity_poly.type
_entity_poly.pdbx_seq_one_letter_code
_entity_poly.pdbx_strand_id
1 'polypeptide(L)'
;MSPRELAVHKAAPKRLMGMPSFKRLTRGKLPKPFHKMGAPRLQATSLIAVSDKHRVIFMWRDGETLQDAAFMAWLFFVQGEQVLYPLFELHFHPSHKGVHCKTPCRSDMDYSNRQLPAAWELNLATSEGLDPRSDTHRKQLMLQFCAACGITVTQEEDPWTLPLA
;
A
#
# COMPACT_ATOMS: atom_id res chain seq x y z
N MET A 1 -11.00 -12.57 10.07
CA MET A 1 -9.87 -12.09 10.92
C MET A 1 -10.41 -11.22 12.04
N SER A 2 -10.01 -11.46 13.28
CA SER A 2 -10.39 -10.64 14.44
C SER A 2 -9.53 -9.37 14.54
N PRO A 3 -10.00 -8.31 15.23
CA PRO A 3 -9.19 -7.12 15.49
C PRO A 3 -7.87 -7.42 16.22
N ARG A 4 -7.86 -8.42 17.12
CA ARG A 4 -6.67 -8.83 17.87
C ARG A 4 -5.62 -9.46 16.96
N GLU A 5 -6.03 -10.34 16.05
CA GLU A 5 -5.13 -10.93 15.05
C GLU A 5 -4.54 -9.86 14.13
N LEU A 6 -5.36 -8.92 13.67
CA LEU A 6 -4.90 -7.80 12.84
C LEU A 6 -3.87 -6.93 13.58
N ALA A 7 -4.09 -6.67 14.87
CA ALA A 7 -3.14 -5.92 15.70
C ALA A 7 -1.78 -6.60 15.79
N VAL A 8 -1.74 -7.94 15.89
CA VAL A 8 -0.48 -8.71 15.87
C VAL A 8 0.28 -8.49 14.56
N HIS A 9 -0.40 -8.55 13.41
CA HIS A 9 0.25 -8.27 12.12
C HIS A 9 0.76 -6.83 11.99
N LYS A 10 0.00 -5.85 12.50
CA LYS A 10 0.42 -4.44 12.52
C LYS A 10 1.62 -4.21 13.42
N ALA A 11 1.68 -4.87 14.57
CA ALA A 11 2.80 -4.78 15.52
C ALA A 11 4.04 -5.58 15.08
N ALA A 12 3.89 -6.56 14.19
CA ALA A 12 5.01 -7.34 13.70
C ALA A 12 6.09 -6.46 13.05
N PRO A 13 7.39 -6.71 13.28
CA PRO A 13 8.46 -5.93 12.67
C PRO A 13 8.36 -5.93 11.14
N LYS A 14 8.30 -4.74 10.54
CA LYS A 14 8.27 -4.53 9.09
C LYS A 14 9.18 -3.36 8.72
N ARG A 15 10.00 -3.53 7.69
CA ARG A 15 10.94 -2.52 7.19
C ARG A 15 10.78 -2.34 5.69
N LEU A 16 10.71 -1.09 5.24
CA LEU A 16 10.75 -0.71 3.84
C LEU A 16 12.09 -0.05 3.55
N MET A 17 12.88 -0.67 2.67
CA MET A 17 14.21 -0.17 2.26
C MET A 17 14.04 0.86 1.14
N GLY A 18 14.25 2.14 1.47
CA GLY A 18 14.10 3.25 0.53
C GLY A 18 12.66 3.49 0.06
N MET A 19 12.49 4.51 -0.78
CA MET A 19 11.21 4.78 -1.43
C MET A 19 11.14 4.07 -2.78
N PRO A 20 10.18 3.16 -3.00
CA PRO A 20 10.13 2.39 -4.23
C PRO A 20 9.75 3.26 -5.43
N SER A 21 10.35 2.96 -6.58
CA SER A 21 10.00 3.57 -7.86
C SER A 21 8.72 2.97 -8.43
N PHE A 22 7.93 3.77 -9.12
CA PHE A 22 6.76 3.30 -9.86
C PHE A 22 7.12 2.95 -11.30
N LYS A 23 6.47 1.90 -11.83
CA LYS A 23 6.54 1.51 -13.23
C LYS A 23 5.13 1.27 -13.77
N ARG A 24 4.96 1.45 -15.08
CA ARG A 24 3.67 1.22 -15.73
C ARG A 24 3.20 -0.21 -15.50
N LEU A 25 1.98 -0.37 -14.97
CA LEU A 25 1.41 -1.66 -14.70
C LEU A 25 0.73 -2.23 -15.94
N THR A 26 1.27 -3.34 -16.46
CA THR A 26 0.63 -4.13 -17.52
C THR A 26 -0.05 -5.37 -16.93
N ARG A 27 -1.09 -5.84 -17.62
CA ARG A 27 -1.90 -6.98 -17.18
C ARG A 27 -1.04 -8.23 -16.99
N GLY A 28 -1.30 -8.99 -15.93
CA GLY A 28 -0.58 -10.24 -15.61
C GLY A 28 0.80 -10.06 -14.95
N LYS A 29 1.28 -8.83 -14.72
CA LYS A 29 2.59 -8.61 -14.06
C LYS A 29 2.59 -8.81 -12.56
N LEU A 30 1.43 -8.68 -11.91
CA LEU A 30 1.26 -8.86 -10.47
C LEU A 30 0.47 -10.13 -10.18
N PRO A 31 0.70 -10.78 -9.03
CA PRO A 31 -0.10 -11.95 -8.62
C PRO A 31 -1.55 -11.53 -8.31
N LYS A 32 -2.39 -12.51 -7.98
CA LYS A 32 -3.71 -12.22 -7.40
C LYS A 32 -3.53 -11.42 -6.09
N PRO A 33 -4.41 -10.45 -5.78
CA PRO A 33 -5.63 -10.10 -6.51
C PRO A 33 -5.43 -9.27 -7.79
N PHE A 34 -4.25 -8.72 -8.03
CA PHE A 34 -4.00 -7.70 -9.06
C PHE A 34 -3.73 -8.22 -10.47
N HIS A 35 -3.65 -9.54 -10.68
CA HIS A 35 -3.34 -10.16 -11.98
C HIS A 35 -4.17 -9.65 -13.18
N LYS A 36 -5.41 -9.20 -12.95
CA LYS A 36 -6.29 -8.66 -13.99
C LYS A 36 -6.13 -7.16 -14.21
N MET A 37 -5.43 -6.45 -13.32
CA MET A 37 -5.23 -5.01 -13.38
C MET A 37 -4.13 -4.63 -14.37
N GLY A 38 -4.33 -3.50 -15.04
CA GLY A 38 -3.42 -2.92 -15.99
C GLY A 38 -4.17 -1.87 -16.81
N ALA A 39 -3.58 -0.69 -16.95
CA ALA A 39 -4.16 0.40 -17.74
C ALA A 39 -3.04 1.34 -18.20
N PRO A 40 -3.25 2.13 -19.28
CA PRO A 40 -2.23 3.04 -19.80
C PRO A 40 -1.68 4.03 -18.76
N ARG A 41 -2.54 4.52 -17.86
CA ARG A 41 -2.22 5.51 -16.83
C ARG A 41 -2.03 4.93 -15.43
N LEU A 42 -2.00 3.60 -15.30
CA LEU A 42 -1.83 2.93 -14.02
C LEU A 42 -0.36 2.56 -13.82
N GLN A 43 0.16 2.97 -12.69
CA GLN A 43 1.54 2.82 -12.27
C GLN A 43 1.55 2.04 -10.95
N ALA A 44 2.49 1.12 -10.80
CA ALA A 44 2.63 0.31 -9.60
C ALA A 44 4.10 0.08 -9.24
N THR A 45 4.37 -0.18 -7.98
CA THR A 45 5.63 -0.79 -7.55
C THR A 45 5.60 -2.30 -7.84
N SER A 46 6.73 -2.98 -7.65
CA SER A 46 6.71 -4.43 -7.45
C SER A 46 5.96 -4.78 -6.16
N LEU A 47 5.68 -6.08 -5.98
CA LEU A 47 5.26 -6.61 -4.69
C LEU A 47 6.48 -6.68 -3.76
N ILE A 48 6.61 -5.70 -2.87
CA ILE A 48 7.81 -5.49 -2.04
C ILE A 48 7.70 -6.30 -0.76
N ALA A 49 8.75 -7.04 -0.41
CA ALA A 49 8.86 -7.67 0.89
C ALA A 49 9.26 -6.65 1.95
N VAL A 50 8.45 -6.54 3.02
CA VAL A 50 8.76 -5.71 4.19
C VAL A 50 9.07 -6.54 5.44
N SER A 51 8.85 -7.86 5.35
CA SER A 51 9.32 -8.90 6.27
C SER A 51 9.11 -10.25 5.58
N ASP A 52 9.53 -11.35 6.20
CA ASP A 52 9.32 -12.70 5.65
C ASP A 52 7.85 -12.97 5.31
N LYS A 53 6.94 -12.51 6.17
CA LYS A 53 5.50 -12.80 6.11
C LYS A 53 4.64 -11.68 5.55
N HIS A 54 5.21 -10.52 5.25
CA HIS A 54 4.43 -9.37 4.81
C HIS A 54 4.92 -8.80 3.48
N ARG A 55 3.97 -8.40 2.65
CA ARG A 55 4.23 -7.75 1.37
C ARG A 55 3.47 -6.43 1.30
N VAL A 56 4.04 -5.45 0.62
CA VAL A 56 3.36 -4.20 0.29
C VAL A 56 3.39 -3.95 -1.20
N ILE A 57 2.40 -3.22 -1.67
CA ILE A 57 2.39 -2.68 -3.02
C ILE A 57 1.75 -1.32 -3.00
N PHE A 58 2.34 -0.40 -3.76
CA PHE A 58 1.81 0.93 -3.98
C PHE A 58 1.41 1.06 -5.44
N MET A 59 0.31 1.74 -5.68
CA MET A 59 -0.17 2.08 -7.01
C MET A 59 -0.61 3.52 -7.04
N TRP A 60 -0.47 4.13 -8.20
CA TRP A 60 -1.16 5.38 -8.48
C TRP A 60 -1.65 5.38 -9.91
N ARG A 61 -2.72 6.12 -10.14
CA ARG A 61 -3.33 6.29 -11.43
C ARG A 61 -3.30 7.76 -11.78
N ASP A 62 -2.84 8.07 -12.97
CA ASP A 62 -3.02 9.40 -13.55
C ASP A 62 -4.41 9.54 -14.19
N GLY A 63 -4.87 10.77 -14.27
CA GLY A 63 -6.19 11.18 -14.73
C GLY A 63 -6.12 12.17 -15.88
N GLU A 64 -7.22 12.43 -16.58
CA GLU A 64 -7.29 13.64 -17.43
C GLU A 64 -7.39 14.86 -16.53
N THR A 65 -8.24 14.77 -15.52
CA THR A 65 -8.36 15.77 -14.46
C THR A 65 -7.70 15.27 -13.17
N LEU A 66 -7.45 16.19 -12.23
CA LEU A 66 -6.99 15.83 -10.88
C LEU A 66 -7.98 14.87 -10.19
N GLN A 67 -9.27 14.97 -10.52
CA GLN A 67 -10.33 14.17 -9.92
C GLN A 67 -10.28 12.69 -10.33
N ASP A 68 -9.65 12.40 -11.48
CA ASP A 68 -9.46 11.05 -12.01
C ASP A 68 -8.19 10.38 -11.46
N ALA A 69 -7.29 11.18 -10.86
CA ALA A 69 -6.09 10.69 -10.23
C ALA A 69 -6.41 9.93 -8.93
N ALA A 70 -5.58 8.94 -8.62
CA ALA A 70 -5.76 8.16 -7.40
C ALA A 70 -4.42 7.62 -6.90
N PHE A 71 -4.30 7.44 -5.59
CA PHE A 71 -3.24 6.66 -4.98
C PHE A 71 -3.86 5.52 -4.19
N MET A 72 -3.30 4.32 -4.31
CA MET A 72 -3.75 3.14 -3.60
C MET A 72 -2.56 2.36 -3.04
N ALA A 73 -2.71 1.76 -1.88
CA ALA A 73 -1.67 0.96 -1.25
C ALA A 73 -2.26 -0.20 -0.47
N TRP A 74 -1.54 -1.31 -0.43
CA TRP A 74 -1.98 -2.54 0.25
C TRP A 74 -0.88 -3.13 1.09
N LEU A 75 -1.25 -3.62 2.28
CA LEU A 75 -0.43 -4.50 3.12
C LEU A 75 -1.04 -5.89 3.06
N PHE A 76 -0.21 -6.89 2.78
CA PHE A 76 -0.59 -8.29 2.75
C PHE A 76 0.15 -9.10 3.80
N PHE A 77 -0.54 -10.09 4.32
CA PHE A 77 0.06 -11.26 4.95
C PHE A 77 0.19 -12.38 3.91
N VAL A 78 1.34 -13.05 3.89
CA VAL A 78 1.60 -14.18 3.00
C VAL A 78 1.19 -15.47 3.72
N GLN A 79 0.20 -16.17 3.17
CA GLN A 79 -0.25 -17.48 3.63
C GLN A 79 0.29 -18.56 2.67
N GLY A 80 1.17 -19.43 3.16
CA GLY A 80 1.84 -20.41 2.30
C GLY A 80 2.71 -19.74 1.22
N GLU A 81 2.94 -20.39 0.09
CA GLU A 81 3.91 -19.89 -0.90
C GLU A 81 3.41 -18.71 -1.74
N GLN A 82 2.11 -18.61 -2.01
CA GLN A 82 1.58 -17.62 -2.98
C GLN A 82 0.20 -17.03 -2.65
N VAL A 83 -0.37 -17.31 -1.47
CA VAL A 83 -1.66 -16.70 -1.10
C VAL A 83 -1.41 -15.38 -0.40
N LEU A 84 -1.96 -14.29 -0.97
CA LEU A 84 -1.92 -12.97 -0.36
C LEU A 84 -3.24 -12.69 0.34
N TYR A 85 -3.19 -12.46 1.65
CA TYR A 85 -4.34 -12.04 2.44
C TYR A 85 -4.21 -10.54 2.78
N PRO A 86 -5.12 -9.67 2.30
CA PRO A 86 -5.04 -8.24 2.58
C PRO A 86 -5.31 -7.94 4.06
N LEU A 87 -4.39 -7.20 4.68
CA LEU A 87 -4.51 -6.72 6.06
C LEU A 87 -4.98 -5.26 6.13
N PHE A 88 -4.60 -4.47 5.13
CA PHE A 88 -4.90 -3.05 5.08
C PHE A 88 -4.91 -2.59 3.63
N GLU A 89 -5.94 -1.87 3.23
CA GLU A 89 -6.02 -1.18 1.94
C GLU A 89 -6.18 0.30 2.20
N LEU A 90 -5.42 1.15 1.53
CA LEU A 90 -5.51 2.60 1.60
C LEU A 90 -5.81 3.13 0.21
N HIS A 91 -6.81 3.98 0.11
CA HIS A 91 -7.22 4.63 -1.12
C HIS A 91 -7.28 6.14 -0.87
N PHE A 92 -6.73 6.89 -1.80
CA PHE A 92 -6.80 8.34 -1.83
C PHE A 92 -7.29 8.80 -3.19
N HIS A 93 -8.37 9.58 -3.17
CA HIS A 93 -8.93 10.26 -4.33
C HIS A 93 -8.98 11.76 -4.02
N PRO A 94 -8.27 12.61 -4.78
CA PRO A 94 -8.28 14.06 -4.57
C PRO A 94 -9.68 14.69 -4.61
N SER A 95 -10.63 14.03 -5.29
CA SER A 95 -11.92 14.61 -5.66
C SER A 95 -13.00 14.62 -4.58
N HIS A 96 -13.02 13.68 -3.63
CA HIS A 96 -14.26 13.51 -2.85
C HIS A 96 -14.17 12.85 -1.48
N LYS A 97 -13.06 12.23 -1.07
CA LYS A 97 -13.06 11.41 0.17
C LYS A 97 -11.80 11.50 1.04
N GLY A 98 -10.76 12.21 0.61
CA GLY A 98 -9.46 12.14 1.29
C GLY A 98 -8.93 10.70 1.33
N VAL A 99 -8.05 10.42 2.30
CA VAL A 99 -7.53 9.08 2.55
C VAL A 99 -8.57 8.29 3.34
N HIS A 100 -9.04 7.21 2.74
CA HIS A 100 -9.83 6.19 3.40
C HIS A 100 -9.09 4.86 3.35
N CYS A 101 -9.37 4.01 4.31
CA CYS A 101 -8.75 2.70 4.39
C CYS A 101 -9.73 1.62 4.80
N LYS A 102 -9.38 0.38 4.48
CA LYS A 102 -10.16 -0.81 4.80
C LYS A 102 -9.30 -1.83 5.52
N THR A 103 -9.96 -2.61 6.36
CA THR A 103 -9.33 -3.74 7.09
C THR A 103 -10.25 -4.96 7.04
N PRO A 104 -9.72 -6.19 7.02
CA PRO A 104 -10.52 -7.42 6.98
C PRO A 104 -11.19 -7.75 8.33
N CYS A 105 -11.13 -6.85 9.32
CA CYS A 105 -11.68 -7.13 10.64
C CYS A 105 -13.21 -7.11 10.63
N ARG A 106 -13.82 -7.86 11.56
CA ARG A 106 -15.29 -7.94 11.71
C ARG A 106 -16.01 -8.39 10.43
N SER A 107 -15.34 -9.20 9.61
CA SER A 107 -15.91 -9.79 8.41
C SER A 107 -15.65 -11.29 8.43
N ASP A 108 -16.67 -12.05 8.06
CA ASP A 108 -16.62 -13.51 7.91
C ASP A 108 -16.16 -13.92 6.50
N MET A 109 -15.85 -12.95 5.63
CA MET A 109 -15.40 -13.22 4.27
C MET A 109 -13.95 -13.70 4.24
N ASP A 110 -13.67 -14.67 3.38
CA ASP A 110 -12.31 -15.05 3.01
C ASP A 110 -11.79 -14.10 1.92
N TYR A 111 -10.78 -13.30 2.30
CA TYR A 111 -10.11 -12.35 1.41
C TYR A 111 -8.83 -12.91 0.78
N SER A 112 -8.55 -14.21 0.91
CA SER A 112 -7.42 -14.87 0.27
C SER A 112 -7.39 -14.60 -1.24
N ASN A 113 -6.32 -13.98 -1.72
CA ASN A 113 -6.14 -13.57 -3.12
C ASN A 113 -7.22 -12.61 -3.64
N ARG A 114 -7.84 -11.83 -2.76
CA ARG A 114 -8.85 -10.81 -3.06
C ARG A 114 -8.41 -9.45 -2.50
N GLN A 115 -9.05 -8.39 -3.00
CA GLN A 115 -9.05 -7.10 -2.29
C GLN A 115 -10.04 -7.17 -1.11
N LEU A 116 -10.37 -6.05 -0.47
CA LEU A 116 -11.35 -5.95 0.61
C LEU A 116 -12.72 -5.37 0.14
N PRO A 117 -13.48 -6.08 -0.73
CA PRO A 117 -14.82 -5.64 -1.07
C PRO A 117 -15.72 -5.70 0.17
N ALA A 118 -16.57 -4.68 0.35
CA ALA A 118 -17.52 -4.58 1.47
C ALA A 118 -16.93 -4.72 2.88
N ALA A 119 -15.61 -4.61 3.02
CA ALA A 119 -14.97 -4.48 4.33
C ALA A 119 -15.24 -3.10 4.93
N TRP A 120 -15.15 -3.02 6.26
CA TRP A 120 -15.37 -1.77 6.98
C TRP A 120 -14.37 -0.70 6.55
N GLU A 121 -14.90 0.47 6.18
CA GLU A 121 -14.12 1.64 5.76
C GLU A 121 -13.88 2.58 6.94
N LEU A 122 -12.65 3.05 7.06
CA LEU A 122 -12.18 3.97 8.10
C LEU A 122 -11.57 5.20 7.43
N ASN A 123 -11.84 6.38 7.98
CA ASN A 123 -11.23 7.61 7.51
C ASN A 123 -9.89 7.84 8.24
N LEU A 124 -8.87 8.26 7.49
CA LEU A 124 -7.62 8.76 8.06
C LEU A 124 -7.53 10.26 7.85
N ALA A 125 -6.96 10.95 8.84
CA ALA A 125 -6.59 12.36 8.67
C ALA A 125 -5.70 12.50 7.44
N THR A 126 -6.05 13.41 6.54
CA THR A 126 -5.36 13.61 5.26
C THR A 126 -4.95 15.06 5.16
N SER A 127 -3.70 15.31 4.78
CA SER A 127 -3.26 16.66 4.46
C SER A 127 -4.01 17.18 3.23
N GLU A 128 -4.47 18.42 3.28
CA GLU A 128 -5.10 19.05 2.13
C GLU A 128 -4.09 19.28 0.98
N GLY A 129 -4.59 19.32 -0.25
CA GLY A 129 -3.78 19.65 -1.44
C GLY A 129 -2.87 18.55 -1.97
N LEU A 130 -2.98 17.30 -1.48
CA LEU A 130 -2.22 16.17 -2.03
C LEU A 130 -2.64 15.85 -3.47
N ASP A 131 -1.64 15.64 -4.31
CA ASP A 131 -1.79 15.29 -5.74
C ASP A 131 -0.95 14.04 -6.06
N PRO A 132 -1.57 12.89 -6.39
CA PRO A 132 -0.85 11.67 -6.73
C PRO A 132 0.08 11.80 -7.94
N ARG A 133 -0.05 12.84 -8.77
CA ARG A 133 0.86 13.12 -9.90
C ARG A 133 2.20 13.69 -9.45
N SER A 134 2.26 14.31 -8.27
CA SER A 134 3.49 14.80 -7.66
C SER A 134 4.26 13.68 -6.96
N ASP A 135 5.53 13.50 -7.31
CA ASP A 135 6.45 12.56 -6.67
C ASP A 135 6.55 12.79 -5.16
N THR A 136 6.62 14.05 -4.74
CA THR A 136 6.70 14.45 -3.33
C THR A 136 5.43 14.05 -2.58
N HIS A 137 4.25 14.30 -3.16
CA HIS A 137 2.98 13.93 -2.54
C HIS A 137 2.79 12.42 -2.50
N ARG A 138 3.24 11.68 -3.52
CA ARG A 138 3.26 10.20 -3.46
C ARG A 138 4.14 9.69 -2.32
N LYS A 139 5.31 10.30 -2.10
CA LYS A 139 6.17 9.95 -0.95
C LYS A 139 5.47 10.21 0.39
N GLN A 140 4.76 11.33 0.53
CA GLN A 140 3.96 11.62 1.72
C GLN A 140 2.85 10.58 1.95
N LEU A 141 2.13 10.19 0.90
CA LEU A 141 1.10 9.14 0.97
C LEU A 141 1.69 7.77 1.31
N MET A 142 2.87 7.42 0.76
CA MET A 142 3.59 6.19 1.12
C MET A 142 4.01 6.20 2.61
N LEU A 143 4.52 7.33 3.11
CA LEU A 143 4.88 7.47 4.52
C LEU A 143 3.67 7.34 5.45
N GLN A 144 2.54 7.98 5.09
CA GLN A 144 1.29 7.86 5.82
C GLN A 144 0.79 6.41 5.88
N PHE A 145 0.83 5.70 4.76
CA PHE A 145 0.51 4.27 4.70
C PHE A 145 1.44 3.45 5.61
N CYS A 146 2.76 3.68 5.53
CA CYS A 146 3.75 2.95 6.32
C CYS A 146 3.51 3.15 7.82
N ALA A 147 3.27 4.40 8.25
CA ALA A 147 2.94 4.73 9.63
C ALA A 147 1.66 4.00 10.09
N ALA A 148 0.58 4.02 9.30
CA ALA A 148 -0.68 3.35 9.63
C ALA A 148 -0.56 1.80 9.72
N CYS A 149 0.48 1.25 9.10
CA CYS A 149 0.77 -0.18 9.06
C CYS A 149 1.87 -0.63 10.03
N GLY A 150 2.50 0.29 10.77
CA GLY A 150 3.65 -0.04 11.62
C GLY A 150 4.86 -0.52 10.80
N ILE A 151 5.10 0.09 9.64
CA ILE A 151 6.25 -0.20 8.77
C ILE A 151 7.28 0.90 9.00
N THR A 152 8.48 0.52 9.41
CA THR A 152 9.62 1.45 9.51
C THR A 152 10.19 1.68 8.13
N VAL A 153 10.38 2.93 7.72
CA VAL A 153 11.06 3.26 6.47
C VAL A 153 12.51 3.61 6.78
N THR A 154 13.45 2.88 6.20
CA THR A 154 14.88 3.18 6.30
C THR A 154 15.33 3.83 5.00
N GLN A 155 16.14 4.88 5.08
CA GLN A 155 16.87 5.34 3.91
C GLN A 155 17.86 4.23 3.51
N GLU A 156 18.20 4.09 2.22
CA GLU A 156 19.39 3.32 1.87
C GLU A 156 20.55 3.96 2.64
N GLU A 157 21.24 3.18 3.47
CA GLU A 157 22.54 3.59 3.97
C GLU A 157 23.40 3.78 2.73
N ASP A 158 23.89 5.00 2.51
CA ASP A 158 24.95 5.23 1.55
C ASP A 158 26.14 4.37 2.04
N PRO A 159 26.59 3.35 1.29
CA PRO A 159 27.68 2.48 1.72
C PRO A 159 29.00 3.25 1.97
N TRP A 160 29.05 4.54 1.66
CA TRP A 160 30.18 5.43 1.90
C TRP A 160 30.06 6.34 3.12
N THR A 161 28.96 6.27 3.88
CA THR A 161 28.87 7.01 5.14
C THR A 161 29.62 6.29 6.24
N LEU A 162 30.92 6.58 6.35
CA LEU A 162 31.69 6.24 7.55
C LEU A 162 31.03 6.93 8.77
N PRO A 163 30.93 6.24 9.92
CA PRO A 163 30.48 6.89 11.14
C PRO A 163 31.43 8.05 11.44
N LEU A 164 30.88 9.26 11.55
CA LEU A 164 31.61 10.37 12.16
C LEU A 164 31.89 9.97 13.60
N ALA A 165 33.18 9.84 13.91
CA ALA A 165 33.71 9.55 15.24
C ALA A 165 33.42 10.69 16.23
#